data_AF-A0A0L8GRH5-F1
#
_entry.id   AF-A0A0L8GRH5-F1
#
_cell.length_a   1.000
_cell.length_b   1.000
_cell.length_c   1.000
_cell.angle_alpha   90.00
_cell.angle_beta   90.00
_cell.angle_gamma   90.00
#
_symmetry.space_group_name_H-M   'P 1'
#
loop_
_entity.id
_entity.type
_entity.pdbx_description
1 polymer ?
#
loop_
_entity_poly.entity_id
_entity_poly.type
_entity_poly.pdbx_seq_one_letter_code
_entity_poly.pdbx_strand_id
1 'polypeptide(L)'
;MVEQTGETTGVTDSAAAPPSISRCNGAYPIVDDAIEILPIDIVFTLFVILLYIFMNITMAGDNRRSTAAQFFSEEEDAGTEQMSTYNRVVDLLNQASFMQKNNMKTENLRQVQELILYKEPNLLDNFLEEMLAFQSDRSVEVRKFVISFIEDACKKEPDLLQKILPNLGALFQDENVNVQKRVILAMAGLHRLALQWLSQSKTITEEMQQTWKQILQLKTYIIEMMESLNDGIRTHVVKFIENVVLTLTKKSPESDIPKKLENEMTLDKVPENHKLLDVNKLEEEGNELFVSLLKFQASPHISSINLMTVMGSLTAIAKQRPVYFDQVVQAFESLHVNLPPTLAKSQVSSVRKNLKMQMLALLKHPYSPRFMSQITTLLTDLGAMQSEPDPDVEEEEIGAAPSKEKIPSTAQKQTAIDITAEDLVGRLNPHNVADLVLISMVMLPDTLPAHFQATYTPIAAAGTPGQIKHLARLLATQLTMAGMGKGISDVQRM
;
A
#
# COMPACT_ATOMS: atom_id res chain seq x y z
N MET A 1 21.17 -5.25 79.38
CA MET A 1 21.98 -4.03 79.14
C MET A 1 21.48 -3.40 77.87
N VAL A 2 21.18 -2.09 77.88
CA VAL A 2 21.29 -1.13 76.76
C VAL A 2 20.51 -1.45 75.47
N GLU A 3 19.72 -0.56 74.86
CA GLU A 3 18.94 0.61 75.30
C GLU A 3 17.96 0.98 74.16
N GLN A 4 17.13 2.01 74.37
CA GLN A 4 16.33 2.66 73.32
C GLN A 4 17.30 3.44 72.36
N THR A 5 16.96 3.96 71.17
CA THR A 5 15.76 4.66 70.67
C THR A 5 15.73 4.63 69.13
N GLY A 6 14.61 5.04 68.51
CA GLY A 6 14.50 5.30 67.07
C GLY A 6 13.20 6.02 66.76
N GLU A 7 13.27 7.32 66.45
CA GLU A 7 12.13 8.24 66.56
C GLU A 7 11.16 8.24 65.37
N THR A 8 9.92 8.60 65.67
CA THR A 8 8.92 9.03 64.70
C THR A 8 9.20 10.45 64.18
N THR A 9 9.25 10.63 62.86
CA THR A 9 8.81 11.89 62.23
C THR A 9 7.89 11.56 61.06
N GLY A 10 6.71 12.18 61.05
CA GLY A 10 5.79 12.11 59.92
C GLY A 10 5.97 13.32 59.02
N VAL A 11 6.03 13.09 57.72
CA VAL A 11 5.75 14.11 56.70
C VAL A 11 4.79 13.49 55.71
N THR A 12 3.57 14.03 55.66
CA THR A 12 2.64 13.78 54.56
C THR A 12 3.15 14.52 53.35
N ASP A 13 3.39 13.84 52.23
CA ASP A 13 3.30 14.55 50.95
C ASP A 13 2.85 13.71 49.76
N SER A 14 2.16 14.44 48.90
CA SER A 14 1.42 14.09 47.70
C SER A 14 2.07 13.07 46.76
N ALA A 15 1.25 12.12 46.26
CA ALA A 15 1.57 11.37 45.05
C ALA A 15 1.59 12.34 43.85
N ALA A 16 2.78 12.57 43.28
CA ALA A 16 2.95 13.47 42.15
C ALA A 16 2.19 12.98 40.92
N ALA A 17 1.09 13.66 40.60
CA ALA A 17 0.46 13.55 39.29
C ALA A 17 1.41 14.09 38.20
N PRO A 18 1.37 13.54 36.95
CA PRO A 18 2.10 14.14 35.85
C PRO A 18 1.63 15.58 35.62
N PRO A 19 2.53 16.49 35.20
CA PRO A 19 2.27 17.92 35.23
C PRO A 19 1.13 18.31 34.29
N SER A 20 0.08 18.91 34.86
CA SER A 20 -0.97 19.59 34.11
C SER A 20 -0.36 20.78 33.34
N ILE A 21 -0.36 20.71 32.02
CA ILE A 21 0.12 21.81 31.15
C ILE A 21 -0.84 23.00 31.30
N SER A 22 -0.46 23.96 32.14
CA SER A 22 -1.19 25.20 32.32
C SER A 22 -0.97 26.12 31.11
N ARG A 23 -2.06 26.62 30.52
CA ARG A 23 -2.02 27.53 29.37
C ARG A 23 -1.43 28.90 29.77
N CYS A 24 -0.30 29.26 29.16
CA CYS A 24 0.16 30.65 29.08
C CYS A 24 0.38 31.05 27.61
N ASN A 25 -0.58 31.83 27.09
CA ASN A 25 -0.47 32.88 26.08
C ASN A 25 0.59 32.79 24.96
N GLY A 26 0.12 32.86 23.71
CA GLY A 26 0.77 33.73 22.72
C GLY A 26 1.15 33.11 21.37
N ALA A 27 1.25 31.78 21.27
CA ALA A 27 1.41 31.10 19.99
C ALA A 27 0.85 29.67 20.09
N TYR A 28 -0.05 29.30 19.18
CA TYR A 28 -0.28 27.90 18.86
C TYR A 28 0.71 27.52 17.74
N PRO A 29 1.65 26.58 17.96
CA PRO A 29 2.43 25.99 16.88
C PRO A 29 1.52 25.02 16.10
N ILE A 30 0.69 25.57 15.21
CA ILE A 30 -0.25 24.78 14.37
C ILE A 30 0.51 23.88 13.36
N VAL A 31 1.82 24.07 13.22
CA VAL A 31 2.64 23.49 12.15
C VAL A 31 3.28 22.16 12.57
N ASP A 32 3.76 22.05 13.82
CA ASP A 32 4.52 20.87 14.28
C ASP A 32 3.60 19.73 14.75
N ASP A 33 2.69 19.99 15.69
CA ASP A 33 1.80 18.98 16.29
C ASP A 33 0.74 18.43 15.30
N ALA A 34 0.47 19.15 14.20
CA ALA A 34 -0.58 18.78 13.26
C ALA A 34 -0.17 17.68 12.27
N ILE A 35 1.13 17.52 11.98
CA ILE A 35 1.59 16.63 10.89
C ILE A 35 1.62 15.15 11.35
N GLU A 36 1.91 14.85 12.61
CA GLU A 36 1.99 13.46 13.10
C GLU A 36 0.65 12.72 13.16
N ILE A 37 -0.48 13.45 13.13
CA ILE A 37 -1.82 12.89 13.41
C ILE A 37 -2.67 12.78 12.13
N LEU A 38 -2.20 13.28 10.99
CA LEU A 38 -2.92 13.23 9.72
C LEU A 38 -2.68 11.92 8.95
N PRO A 39 -3.73 11.30 8.36
CA PRO A 39 -3.56 10.18 7.43
C PRO A 39 -2.64 10.55 6.26
N ILE A 40 -1.81 9.60 5.81
CA ILE A 40 -0.82 9.80 4.74
C ILE A 40 -1.44 10.40 3.47
N ASP A 41 -2.64 9.98 3.08
CA ASP A 41 -3.35 10.48 1.89
C ASP A 41 -3.67 11.99 1.98
N ILE A 42 -3.84 12.51 3.19
CA ILE A 42 -4.12 13.92 3.48
C ILE A 42 -2.83 14.72 3.53
N VAL A 43 -1.76 14.17 4.12
CA VAL A 43 -0.41 14.75 4.02
C VAL A 43 0.01 14.85 2.54
N PHE A 44 -0.33 13.86 1.72
CA PHE A 44 -0.05 13.85 0.28
C PHE A 44 -0.90 14.86 -0.50
N THR A 45 -2.19 14.96 -0.18
CA THR A 45 -3.10 15.96 -0.78
C THR A 45 -2.68 17.39 -0.43
N LEU A 46 -2.28 17.63 0.82
CA LEU A 46 -1.68 18.88 1.26
C LEU A 46 -0.38 19.13 0.50
N PHE A 47 0.56 18.19 0.51
CA PHE A 47 1.85 18.33 -0.15
C PHE A 47 1.72 18.77 -1.61
N VAL A 48 0.86 18.13 -2.42
CA VAL A 48 0.74 18.49 -3.85
C VAL A 48 0.00 19.81 -4.07
N ILE A 49 -1.04 20.12 -3.28
CA ILE A 49 -1.70 21.44 -3.35
C ILE A 49 -0.72 22.55 -2.97
N LEU A 50 0.11 22.33 -1.94
CA LEU A 50 1.05 23.31 -1.41
C LEU A 50 2.32 23.44 -2.27
N LEU A 51 2.84 22.36 -2.88
CA LEU A 51 3.90 22.40 -3.89
C LEU A 51 3.49 23.22 -5.11
N TYR A 52 2.26 23.01 -5.58
CA TYR A 52 1.72 23.69 -6.75
C TYR A 52 1.46 25.18 -6.47
N ILE A 53 1.08 25.51 -5.22
CA ILE A 53 1.03 26.89 -4.71
C ILE A 53 2.45 27.50 -4.62
N PHE A 54 3.44 26.76 -4.10
CA PHE A 54 4.83 27.21 -3.97
C PHE A 54 5.49 27.51 -5.33
N MET A 55 5.31 26.62 -6.33
CA MET A 55 5.80 26.85 -7.69
C MET A 55 5.14 28.06 -8.37
N ASN A 56 3.84 28.28 -8.18
CA ASN A 56 3.17 29.44 -8.76
C ASN A 56 3.53 30.76 -8.05
N ILE A 57 3.77 30.76 -6.74
CA ILE A 57 4.17 31.98 -6.01
C ILE A 57 5.62 32.36 -6.33
N THR A 58 6.53 31.39 -6.44
CA THR A 58 7.92 31.67 -6.86
C THR A 58 8.00 32.16 -8.31
N MET A 59 7.15 31.66 -9.22
CA MET A 59 7.11 32.15 -10.61
C MET A 59 6.27 33.41 -10.83
N ALA A 60 5.43 33.83 -9.88
CA ALA A 60 4.72 35.11 -9.94
C ALA A 60 5.61 36.34 -9.64
N GLY A 61 6.86 36.13 -9.17
CA GLY A 61 7.76 37.19 -8.74
C GLY A 61 8.65 37.81 -9.82
N ASP A 62 9.03 37.07 -10.86
CA ASP A 62 10.15 37.47 -11.74
C ASP A 62 9.75 37.63 -13.21
N ASN A 63 9.08 38.74 -13.49
CA ASN A 63 8.62 39.10 -14.84
C ASN A 63 9.76 39.72 -15.69
N ARG A 64 10.84 38.96 -15.92
CA ARG A 64 11.97 39.36 -16.80
C ARG A 64 12.56 38.23 -17.66
N ARG A 65 12.19 38.32 -18.96
CA ARG A 65 12.90 37.88 -20.18
C ARG A 65 12.95 36.38 -20.53
N SER A 66 12.38 36.11 -21.71
CA SER A 66 12.94 35.15 -22.66
C SER A 66 14.43 35.46 -22.91
N THR A 67 15.30 34.52 -22.52
CA THR A 67 16.74 34.51 -22.87
C THR A 67 17.26 33.09 -23.15
N ALA A 68 16.37 32.12 -23.40
CA ALA A 68 16.72 30.73 -23.73
C ALA A 68 16.57 30.41 -25.24
N ALA A 69 15.79 31.22 -25.96
CA ALA A 69 15.55 31.06 -27.41
C ALA A 69 16.70 31.57 -28.31
N GLN A 70 17.86 31.94 -27.73
CA GLN A 70 19.06 32.35 -28.44
C GLN A 70 20.24 31.36 -28.27
N PHE A 71 20.01 30.21 -27.61
CA PHE A 71 21.00 29.13 -27.44
C PHE A 71 20.77 27.92 -28.37
N PHE A 72 19.87 28.04 -29.37
CA PHE A 72 19.53 26.96 -30.32
C PHE A 72 19.78 27.36 -31.78
N SER A 73 20.72 28.28 -32.02
CA SER A 73 21.19 28.64 -33.35
C SER A 73 22.68 28.98 -33.26
N GLU A 74 23.49 28.22 -33.99
CA GLU A 74 24.94 28.42 -34.17
C GLU A 74 25.82 28.07 -32.94
N GLU A 75 26.04 26.77 -32.70
CA GLU A 75 27.35 26.14 -32.42
C GLU A 75 27.17 24.69 -31.93
N GLU A 76 27.46 23.69 -32.80
CA GLU A 76 28.13 22.42 -32.46
C GLU A 76 28.36 21.57 -33.73
N ASP A 77 29.30 22.03 -34.56
CA ASP A 77 30.06 21.14 -35.47
C ASP A 77 31.37 20.76 -34.77
N ALA A 78 31.26 19.90 -33.76
CA ALA A 78 32.37 19.33 -33.02
C ALA A 78 31.99 17.93 -32.53
N GLY A 79 32.67 16.90 -33.03
CA GLY A 79 32.22 15.52 -32.90
C GLY A 79 32.18 14.99 -31.46
N THR A 80 31.00 14.98 -30.85
CA THR A 80 30.67 14.04 -29.77
C THR A 80 30.37 12.68 -30.39
N GLU A 81 31.22 11.70 -30.14
CA GLU A 81 30.85 10.30 -30.40
C GLU A 81 29.56 9.98 -29.62
N GLN A 82 28.50 9.54 -30.32
CA GLN A 82 27.31 9.06 -29.64
C GLN A 82 27.68 7.83 -28.82
N MET A 83 27.80 8.03 -27.51
CA MET A 83 28.12 6.99 -26.55
C MET A 83 27.13 5.82 -26.71
N SER A 84 27.66 4.65 -27.09
CA SER A 84 26.82 3.46 -27.28
C SER A 84 26.07 3.12 -26.00
N THR A 85 24.87 2.53 -26.12
CA THR A 85 24.10 2.11 -24.94
C THR A 85 24.89 1.14 -24.07
N TYR A 86 25.69 0.26 -24.67
CA TYR A 86 26.65 -0.59 -23.98
C TYR A 86 27.60 0.22 -23.09
N ASN A 87 28.30 1.22 -23.66
CA ASN A 87 29.23 2.06 -22.90
C ASN A 87 28.49 2.84 -21.79
N ARG A 88 27.27 3.32 -22.07
CA ARG A 88 26.44 4.02 -21.09
C ARG A 88 26.04 3.14 -19.90
N VAL A 89 25.73 1.86 -20.15
CA VAL A 89 25.45 0.87 -19.09
C VAL A 89 26.70 0.61 -18.25
N VAL A 90 27.86 0.39 -18.88
CA VAL A 90 29.16 0.22 -18.19
C VAL A 90 29.46 1.40 -17.27
N ASP A 91 29.31 2.64 -17.75
CA ASP A 91 29.55 3.84 -16.94
C ASP A 91 28.59 3.96 -15.74
N LEU A 92 27.31 3.67 -15.94
CA LEU A 92 26.31 3.72 -14.87
C LEU A 92 26.57 2.65 -13.79
N LEU A 93 26.95 1.43 -14.19
CA LEU A 93 27.31 0.34 -13.28
C LEU A 93 28.60 0.64 -12.50
N ASN A 94 29.63 1.19 -13.17
CA ASN A 94 30.86 1.64 -12.52
C ASN A 94 30.57 2.74 -11.50
N GLN A 95 29.79 3.76 -11.85
CA GLN A 95 29.37 4.81 -10.91
C GLN A 95 28.60 4.23 -9.73
N ALA A 96 27.62 3.35 -9.98
CA ALA A 96 26.83 2.70 -8.93
C ALA A 96 27.72 1.89 -7.98
N SER A 97 28.75 1.20 -8.47
CA SER A 97 29.65 0.36 -7.68
C SER A 97 30.43 1.14 -6.61
N PHE A 98 30.86 2.37 -6.92
CA PHE A 98 31.64 3.21 -5.98
C PHE A 98 30.78 4.23 -5.20
N MET A 99 29.50 4.38 -5.53
CA MET A 99 28.60 5.36 -4.90
C MET A 99 28.33 5.08 -3.42
N GLN A 100 28.58 6.08 -2.58
CA GLN A 100 28.24 6.07 -1.15
C GLN A 100 26.80 6.53 -0.86
N LYS A 101 26.16 7.27 -1.77
CA LYS A 101 24.77 7.74 -1.62
C LYS A 101 23.81 6.72 -2.21
N ASN A 102 23.11 5.99 -1.34
CA ASN A 102 22.20 4.89 -1.73
C ASN A 102 21.12 5.31 -2.75
N ASN A 103 20.49 6.48 -2.58
CA ASN A 103 19.41 6.92 -3.49
C ASN A 103 19.93 7.14 -4.93
N MET A 104 21.11 7.74 -5.08
CA MET A 104 21.75 7.92 -6.40
C MET A 104 22.19 6.59 -7.01
N LYS A 105 22.65 5.64 -6.19
CA LYS A 105 22.99 4.29 -6.63
C LYS A 105 21.77 3.57 -7.20
N THR A 106 20.65 3.57 -6.49
CA THR A 106 19.39 2.97 -6.97
C THR A 106 18.90 3.64 -8.25
N GLU A 107 19.06 4.96 -8.39
CA GLU A 107 18.67 5.68 -9.60
C GLU A 107 19.54 5.32 -10.83
N ASN A 108 20.86 5.21 -10.65
CA ASN A 108 21.75 4.70 -11.70
C ASN A 108 21.38 3.27 -12.11
N LEU A 109 21.06 2.39 -11.14
CA LEU A 109 20.66 1.01 -11.43
C LEU A 109 19.29 0.93 -12.13
N ARG A 110 18.34 1.84 -11.83
CA ARG A 110 17.07 1.98 -12.58
C ARG A 110 17.30 2.39 -14.03
N GLN A 111 18.20 3.35 -14.28
CA GLN A 111 18.59 3.69 -15.65
C GLN A 111 19.19 2.49 -16.39
N VAL A 112 20.07 1.71 -15.74
CA VAL A 112 20.59 0.47 -16.34
C VAL A 112 19.45 -0.52 -16.66
N GLN A 113 18.53 -0.76 -15.72
CA GLN A 113 17.35 -1.60 -15.94
C GLN A 113 16.52 -1.15 -17.15
N GLU A 114 16.27 0.16 -17.31
CA GLU A 114 15.53 0.68 -18.46
C GLU A 114 16.27 0.40 -19.79
N LEU A 115 17.58 0.66 -19.80
CA LEU A 115 18.42 0.43 -20.98
C LEU A 115 18.46 -1.05 -21.39
N ILE A 116 18.65 -1.98 -20.44
CA ILE A 116 18.84 -3.41 -20.75
C ILE A 116 17.56 -4.24 -20.81
N LEU A 117 16.40 -3.76 -20.31
CA LEU A 117 15.11 -4.49 -20.41
C LEU A 117 14.15 -3.92 -21.47
N TYR A 118 14.34 -2.67 -21.91
CA TYR A 118 13.40 -1.98 -22.79
C TYR A 118 14.06 -1.32 -24.01
N LYS A 119 15.20 -0.64 -23.85
CA LYS A 119 15.86 0.05 -24.97
C LYS A 119 16.63 -0.92 -25.88
N GLU A 120 17.54 -1.71 -25.32
CA GLU A 120 18.35 -2.71 -26.04
C GLU A 120 18.35 -4.04 -25.26
N PRO A 121 17.26 -4.85 -25.38
CA PRO A 121 17.09 -6.09 -24.61
C PRO A 121 18.19 -7.14 -24.80
N ASN A 122 18.90 -7.10 -25.94
CA ASN A 122 20.07 -7.92 -26.22
C ASN A 122 21.27 -7.64 -25.29
N LEU A 123 21.22 -6.57 -24.48
CA LEU A 123 22.21 -6.28 -23.45
C LEU A 123 21.93 -7.01 -22.12
N LEU A 124 20.74 -7.58 -21.91
CA LEU A 124 20.36 -8.23 -20.64
C LEU A 124 21.32 -9.35 -20.24
N ASP A 125 21.55 -10.32 -21.13
CA ASP A 125 22.48 -11.44 -20.89
C ASP A 125 23.92 -10.97 -20.62
N ASN A 126 24.33 -9.84 -21.18
CA ASN A 126 25.69 -9.30 -21.06
C ASN A 126 25.93 -8.56 -19.73
N PHE A 127 24.88 -8.13 -19.03
CA PHE A 127 24.97 -7.35 -17.78
C PHE A 127 24.18 -7.96 -16.61
N LEU A 128 23.67 -9.19 -16.78
CA LEU A 128 22.85 -9.87 -15.78
C LEU A 128 23.64 -10.12 -14.49
N GLU A 129 24.88 -10.60 -14.60
CA GLU A 129 25.72 -10.91 -13.44
C GLU A 129 26.09 -9.65 -12.64
N GLU A 130 26.44 -8.56 -13.33
CA GLU A 130 26.75 -7.26 -12.74
C GLU A 130 25.55 -6.67 -12.00
N MET A 131 24.34 -6.78 -12.57
CA MET A 131 23.11 -6.34 -11.91
C MET A 131 22.78 -7.20 -10.69
N LEU A 132 22.99 -8.52 -10.78
CA LEU A 132 22.76 -9.45 -9.67
C LEU A 132 23.78 -9.30 -8.53
N ALA A 133 25.01 -8.87 -8.81
CA ALA A 133 26.06 -8.67 -7.80
C ALA A 133 25.64 -7.72 -6.66
N PHE A 134 24.81 -6.72 -6.98
CA PHE A 134 24.23 -5.78 -6.01
C PHE A 134 23.29 -6.44 -4.98
N GLN A 135 22.96 -7.73 -5.10
CA GLN A 135 22.26 -8.49 -4.06
C GLN A 135 23.00 -8.48 -2.71
N SER A 136 24.32 -8.25 -2.74
CA SER A 136 25.18 -8.22 -1.55
C SER A 136 25.46 -6.80 -1.03
N ASP A 137 24.80 -5.78 -1.60
CA ASP A 137 24.97 -4.38 -1.17
C ASP A 137 24.45 -4.17 0.26
N ARG A 138 25.15 -3.33 1.03
CA ARG A 138 24.78 -2.99 2.41
C ARG A 138 23.41 -2.31 2.49
N SER A 139 23.01 -1.59 1.46
CA SER A 139 21.73 -0.89 1.38
C SER A 139 20.56 -1.85 1.15
N VAL A 140 19.62 -1.87 2.11
CA VAL A 140 18.35 -2.61 2.00
C VAL A 140 17.56 -2.22 0.74
N GLU A 141 17.59 -0.94 0.35
CA GLU A 141 16.89 -0.45 -0.84
C GLU A 141 17.53 -0.92 -2.15
N VAL A 142 18.84 -1.14 -2.16
CA VAL A 142 19.54 -1.71 -3.33
C VAL A 142 19.21 -3.20 -3.46
N ARG A 143 19.18 -3.94 -2.35
CA ARG A 143 18.75 -5.36 -2.37
C ARG A 143 17.28 -5.53 -2.78
N LYS A 144 16.38 -4.64 -2.30
CA LYS A 144 14.99 -4.56 -2.76
C LYS A 144 14.87 -4.19 -4.24
N PHE A 145 15.74 -3.32 -4.76
CA PHE A 145 15.84 -3.03 -6.18
C PHE A 145 16.23 -4.27 -6.97
N VAL A 146 17.27 -5.02 -6.57
CA VAL A 146 17.70 -6.25 -7.27
C VAL A 146 16.57 -7.27 -7.36
N ILE A 147 15.78 -7.48 -6.30
CA ILE A 147 14.59 -8.35 -6.35
C ILE A 147 13.57 -7.87 -7.40
N SER A 148 13.43 -6.56 -7.57
CA SER A 148 12.51 -5.95 -8.54
C SER A 148 13.02 -6.07 -9.97
N PHE A 149 14.32 -5.85 -10.18
CA PHE A 149 14.99 -6.12 -11.45
C PHE A 149 14.87 -7.59 -11.86
N ILE A 150 15.10 -8.53 -10.94
CA ILE A 150 14.90 -9.98 -11.15
C ILE A 150 13.46 -10.27 -11.62
N GLU A 151 12.48 -9.68 -10.94
CA GLU A 151 11.05 -9.86 -11.26
C GLU A 151 10.71 -9.36 -12.67
N ASP A 152 11.24 -8.21 -13.07
CA ASP A 152 10.98 -7.60 -14.38
C ASP A 152 11.79 -8.27 -15.51
N ALA A 153 13.02 -8.71 -15.24
CA ALA A 153 13.83 -9.48 -16.19
C ALA A 153 13.13 -10.80 -16.56
N CYS A 154 12.60 -11.54 -15.58
CA CYS A 154 11.88 -12.79 -15.85
C CYS A 154 10.57 -12.56 -16.64
N LYS A 155 9.86 -11.43 -16.41
CA LYS A 155 8.68 -11.07 -17.22
C LYS A 155 9.01 -10.82 -18.70
N LYS A 156 10.27 -10.46 -19.01
CA LYS A 156 10.77 -10.33 -20.39
C LYS A 156 11.25 -11.66 -20.94
N GLU A 157 12.03 -12.40 -20.17
CA GLU A 157 12.68 -13.64 -20.57
C GLU A 157 12.54 -14.69 -19.44
N PRO A 158 11.49 -15.52 -19.48
CA PRO A 158 11.21 -16.49 -18.41
C PRO A 158 12.30 -17.55 -18.24
N ASP A 159 13.05 -17.87 -19.29
CA ASP A 159 14.15 -18.84 -19.25
C ASP A 159 15.30 -18.40 -18.31
N LEU A 160 15.40 -17.10 -17.98
CA LEU A 160 16.33 -16.60 -16.97
C LEU A 160 16.01 -17.09 -15.55
N LEU A 161 14.81 -17.62 -15.26
CA LEU A 161 14.41 -18.17 -13.96
C LEU A 161 15.48 -19.14 -13.40
N GLN A 162 16.05 -20.00 -14.24
CA GLN A 162 17.10 -20.95 -13.83
C GLN A 162 18.36 -20.25 -13.29
N LYS A 163 18.75 -19.13 -13.91
CA LYS A 163 19.94 -18.34 -13.53
C LYS A 163 19.71 -17.56 -12.24
N ILE A 164 18.49 -17.03 -12.02
CA ILE A 164 18.20 -16.05 -10.95
C ILE A 164 17.59 -16.65 -9.66
N LEU A 165 17.11 -17.89 -9.67
CA LEU A 165 16.56 -18.53 -8.48
C LEU A 165 17.55 -18.69 -7.31
N PRO A 166 18.85 -19.00 -7.52
CA PRO A 166 19.83 -19.01 -6.43
C PRO A 166 19.94 -17.65 -5.72
N ASN A 167 19.88 -16.55 -6.48
CA ASN A 167 19.91 -15.18 -5.96
C ASN A 167 18.67 -14.87 -5.11
N LEU A 168 17.48 -15.23 -5.60
CA LEU A 168 16.25 -15.10 -4.81
C LEU A 168 16.25 -15.96 -3.54
N GLY A 169 16.80 -17.17 -3.60
CA GLY A 169 16.98 -18.04 -2.44
C GLY A 169 17.89 -17.42 -1.38
N ALA A 170 18.99 -16.79 -1.79
CA ALA A 170 19.89 -16.05 -0.89
C ALA A 170 19.20 -14.81 -0.29
N LEU A 171 18.51 -14.01 -1.11
CA LEU A 171 17.78 -12.82 -0.68
C LEU A 171 16.56 -13.14 0.21
N PHE A 172 16.01 -14.36 0.13
CA PHE A 172 14.97 -14.82 1.04
C PHE A 172 15.51 -15.10 2.46
N GLN A 173 16.80 -15.43 2.58
CA GLN A 173 17.49 -15.65 3.86
C GLN A 173 18.17 -14.37 4.40
N ASP A 174 17.86 -13.19 3.83
CA ASP A 174 18.42 -11.91 4.26
C ASP A 174 18.07 -11.58 5.71
N GLU A 175 19.01 -11.05 6.48
CA GLU A 175 18.80 -10.65 7.89
C GLU A 175 17.71 -9.56 8.04
N ASN A 176 17.48 -8.76 6.99
CA ASN A 176 16.48 -7.70 7.02
C ASN A 176 15.11 -8.19 6.52
N VAL A 177 14.14 -8.21 7.43
CA VAL A 177 12.75 -8.62 7.15
C VAL A 177 12.06 -7.87 6.01
N ASN A 178 12.52 -6.66 5.63
CA ASN A 178 11.93 -5.93 4.49
C ASN A 178 12.47 -6.42 3.14
N VAL A 179 13.66 -7.02 3.10
CA VAL A 179 14.17 -7.75 1.92
C VAL A 179 13.37 -9.06 1.77
N GLN A 180 13.22 -9.83 2.86
CA GLN A 180 12.40 -11.06 2.87
C GLN A 180 10.97 -10.80 2.37
N LYS A 181 10.29 -9.76 2.89
CA LYS A 181 8.96 -9.32 2.42
C LYS A 181 8.94 -9.00 0.92
N ARG A 182 9.98 -8.37 0.39
CA ARG A 182 10.08 -8.05 -1.04
C ARG A 182 10.24 -9.29 -1.92
N VAL A 183 10.96 -10.32 -1.44
CA VAL A 183 11.06 -11.63 -2.11
C VAL A 183 9.69 -12.33 -2.10
N ILE A 184 8.97 -12.33 -0.98
CA ILE A 184 7.62 -12.93 -0.88
C ILE A 184 6.67 -12.31 -1.92
N LEU A 185 6.74 -10.98 -2.12
CA LEU A 185 5.96 -10.29 -3.15
C LEU A 185 6.39 -10.67 -4.57
N ALA A 186 7.69 -10.73 -4.87
CA ALA A 186 8.18 -11.13 -6.19
C ALA A 186 7.75 -12.55 -6.55
N MET A 187 7.87 -13.48 -5.58
CA MET A 187 7.54 -14.88 -5.78
C MET A 187 6.06 -15.13 -6.09
N ALA A 188 5.15 -14.25 -5.67
CA ALA A 188 3.73 -14.34 -6.07
C ALA A 188 3.57 -14.21 -7.60
N GLY A 189 4.28 -13.25 -8.21
CA GLY A 189 4.32 -13.07 -9.66
C GLY A 189 5.14 -14.15 -10.37
N LEU A 190 6.33 -14.48 -9.85
CA LEU A 190 7.23 -15.45 -10.48
C LEU A 190 6.68 -16.89 -10.47
N HIS A 191 5.95 -17.31 -9.43
CA HIS A 191 5.25 -18.60 -9.42
C HIS A 191 4.22 -18.70 -10.56
N ARG A 192 3.43 -17.64 -10.76
CA ARG A 192 2.44 -17.54 -11.84
C ARG A 192 3.09 -17.52 -13.22
N LEU A 193 4.15 -16.73 -13.37
CA LEU A 193 4.95 -16.64 -14.60
C LEU A 193 5.55 -18.00 -14.98
N ALA A 194 6.13 -18.72 -14.03
CA ALA A 194 6.71 -20.03 -14.27
C ALA A 194 5.65 -21.07 -14.66
N LEU A 195 4.49 -21.07 -14.01
CA LEU A 195 3.36 -21.92 -14.42
C LEU A 195 2.92 -21.62 -15.87
N GLN A 196 2.88 -20.34 -16.25
CA GLN A 196 2.54 -19.92 -17.61
C GLN A 196 3.59 -20.36 -18.64
N TRP A 197 4.87 -20.10 -18.37
CA TRP A 197 5.98 -20.48 -19.24
C TRP A 197 6.01 -22.00 -19.47
N LEU A 198 5.87 -22.79 -18.41
CA LEU A 198 5.81 -24.24 -18.50
C LEU A 198 4.57 -24.72 -19.29
N SER A 199 3.38 -24.18 -19.02
CA SER A 199 2.14 -24.61 -19.69
C SER A 199 2.10 -24.28 -21.19
N GLN A 200 2.83 -23.25 -21.62
CA GLN A 200 2.93 -22.80 -23.01
C GLN A 200 4.12 -23.43 -23.77
N SER A 201 5.01 -24.14 -23.06
CA SER A 201 6.22 -24.71 -23.65
C SER A 201 5.95 -25.99 -24.45
N LYS A 202 6.40 -26.01 -25.72
CA LYS A 202 6.23 -27.14 -26.63
C LYS A 202 6.99 -28.40 -26.19
N THR A 203 8.09 -28.20 -25.48
CA THR A 203 9.00 -29.23 -24.98
C THR A 203 9.36 -28.91 -23.54
N ILE A 204 9.46 -29.94 -22.70
CA ILE A 204 9.90 -29.80 -21.31
C ILE A 204 11.29 -30.43 -21.20
N THR A 205 12.30 -29.63 -20.86
CA THR A 205 13.68 -30.09 -20.63
C THR A 205 13.91 -30.42 -19.15
N GLU A 206 15.00 -31.12 -18.83
CA GLU A 206 15.38 -31.39 -17.43
C GLU A 206 15.64 -30.11 -16.64
N GLU A 207 16.18 -29.07 -17.29
CA GLU A 207 16.44 -27.75 -16.70
C GLU A 207 15.14 -27.03 -16.31
N MET A 208 14.10 -27.12 -17.15
CA MET A 208 12.77 -26.59 -16.83
C MET A 208 12.13 -27.32 -15.64
N GLN A 209 12.30 -28.65 -15.55
CA GLN A 209 11.82 -29.44 -14.42
C GLN A 209 12.54 -29.07 -13.11
N GLN A 210 13.85 -28.87 -13.17
CA GLN A 210 14.66 -28.47 -12.01
C GLN A 210 14.34 -27.04 -11.57
N THR A 211 14.12 -26.12 -12.51
CA THR A 211 13.66 -24.73 -12.26
C THR A 211 12.30 -24.74 -11.57
N TRP A 212 11.34 -25.53 -12.07
CA TRP A 212 10.02 -25.68 -11.44
C TRP A 212 10.12 -26.23 -10.02
N LYS A 213 10.95 -27.25 -9.80
CA LYS A 213 11.20 -27.83 -8.47
C LYS A 213 11.76 -26.80 -7.48
N GLN A 214 12.67 -25.93 -7.90
CA GLN A 214 13.20 -24.86 -7.06
C GLN A 214 12.15 -23.80 -6.72
N ILE A 215 11.27 -23.45 -7.66
CA ILE A 215 10.14 -22.53 -7.42
C ILE A 215 9.15 -23.13 -6.42
N LEU A 216 8.82 -24.41 -6.54
CA LEU A 216 7.97 -25.13 -5.59
C LEU A 216 8.61 -25.18 -4.20
N GLN A 217 9.91 -25.44 -4.10
CA GLN A 217 10.65 -25.46 -2.84
C GLN A 217 10.63 -24.08 -2.15
N LEU A 218 10.90 -23.00 -2.89
CA LEU A 218 10.86 -21.64 -2.34
C LEU A 218 9.42 -21.21 -1.97
N LYS A 219 8.40 -21.65 -2.73
CA LYS A 219 6.99 -21.51 -2.37
C LYS A 219 6.69 -22.17 -1.02
N THR A 220 7.15 -23.40 -0.79
CA THR A 220 6.96 -24.11 0.48
C THR A 220 7.56 -23.33 1.65
N TYR A 221 8.82 -22.88 1.54
CA TYR A 221 9.45 -22.07 2.58
C TYR A 221 8.74 -20.73 2.85
N ILE A 222 8.15 -20.11 1.83
CA ILE A 222 7.33 -18.89 2.01
C ILE A 222 6.03 -19.21 2.75
N ILE A 223 5.38 -20.35 2.49
CA ILE A 223 4.16 -20.77 3.20
C ILE A 223 4.46 -21.05 4.68
N GLU A 224 5.58 -21.71 4.99
CA GLU A 224 6.05 -21.98 6.36
C GLU A 224 6.24 -20.69 7.17
N MET A 225 6.60 -19.58 6.52
CA MET A 225 6.71 -18.26 7.17
C MET A 225 5.36 -17.68 7.66
N MET A 226 4.23 -18.36 7.45
CA MET A 226 2.96 -18.07 8.13
C MET A 226 3.08 -18.22 9.66
N GLU A 227 3.99 -19.06 10.15
CA GLU A 227 4.27 -19.23 11.58
C GLU A 227 5.33 -18.25 12.12
N SER A 228 5.84 -17.34 11.28
CA SER A 228 6.87 -16.36 11.66
C SER A 228 6.45 -15.48 12.84
N LEU A 229 7.40 -15.19 13.73
CA LEU A 229 7.23 -14.24 14.83
C LEU A 229 7.10 -12.78 14.32
N ASN A 230 7.49 -12.49 13.08
CA ASN A 230 7.33 -11.15 12.51
C ASN A 230 5.93 -10.98 11.92
N ASP A 231 5.10 -10.17 12.57
CA ASP A 231 3.71 -9.99 12.18
C ASP A 231 3.56 -9.51 10.71
N GLY A 232 4.45 -8.63 10.26
CA GLY A 232 4.47 -8.12 8.90
C GLY A 232 4.92 -9.14 7.85
N ILE A 233 5.74 -10.14 8.21
CA ILE A 233 6.03 -11.27 7.29
C ILE A 233 4.76 -12.08 7.07
N ARG A 234 4.06 -12.45 8.15
CA ARG A 234 2.78 -13.20 8.05
C ARG A 234 1.77 -12.48 7.16
N THR A 235 1.70 -11.15 7.22
CA THR A 235 0.85 -10.33 6.34
C THR A 235 1.17 -10.53 4.86
N HIS A 236 2.46 -10.62 4.52
CA HIS A 236 2.92 -10.83 3.15
C HIS A 236 2.69 -12.29 2.70
N VAL A 237 2.87 -13.26 3.60
CA VAL A 237 2.58 -14.68 3.33
C VAL A 237 1.10 -14.92 3.04
N VAL A 238 0.18 -14.28 3.76
CA VAL A 238 -1.26 -14.33 3.47
C VAL A 238 -1.56 -13.85 2.04
N LYS A 239 -0.97 -12.72 1.62
CA LYS A 239 -1.13 -12.20 0.24
C LYS A 239 -0.43 -13.07 -0.82
N PHE A 240 0.67 -13.72 -0.49
CA PHE A 240 1.30 -14.71 -1.36
C PHE A 240 0.40 -15.92 -1.56
N ILE A 241 -0.15 -16.48 -0.48
CA ILE A 241 -1.05 -17.63 -0.53
C ILE A 241 -2.33 -17.31 -1.31
N GLU A 242 -2.93 -16.11 -1.13
CA GLU A 242 -4.03 -15.65 -1.99
C GLU A 242 -3.67 -15.74 -3.49
N ASN A 243 -2.50 -15.24 -3.87
CA ASN A 243 -2.04 -15.29 -5.26
C ASN A 243 -1.81 -16.72 -5.75
N VAL A 244 -1.31 -17.61 -4.89
CA VAL A 244 -1.12 -19.04 -5.22
C VAL A 244 -2.47 -19.73 -5.37
N VAL A 245 -3.41 -19.59 -4.43
CA VAL A 245 -4.78 -20.14 -4.49
C VAL A 245 -5.47 -19.69 -5.79
N LEU A 246 -5.43 -18.39 -6.11
CA LEU A 246 -6.02 -17.88 -7.35
C LEU A 246 -5.34 -18.43 -8.61
N THR A 247 -4.02 -18.63 -8.59
CA THR A 247 -3.28 -19.20 -9.73
C THR A 247 -3.58 -20.69 -9.91
N LEU A 248 -3.71 -21.44 -8.82
CA LEU A 248 -3.86 -22.89 -8.79
C LEU A 248 -5.32 -23.38 -8.73
N THR A 249 -6.30 -22.52 -8.99
CA THR A 249 -7.73 -22.90 -9.00
C THR A 249 -8.43 -22.35 -10.25
N LYS A 250 -9.38 -23.11 -10.79
CA LYS A 250 -10.08 -22.78 -12.04
C LYS A 250 -11.09 -21.63 -11.86
N LYS A 251 -11.19 -20.76 -12.86
CA LYS A 251 -12.28 -19.77 -12.99
C LYS A 251 -13.63 -20.48 -13.22
N SER A 252 -14.74 -19.86 -12.82
CA SER A 252 -16.11 -20.25 -13.22
C SER A 252 -16.80 -19.09 -13.98
N PRO A 253 -17.96 -19.30 -14.63
CA PRO A 253 -18.69 -18.23 -15.29
C PRO A 253 -19.09 -17.07 -14.36
N GLU A 254 -19.23 -17.35 -13.06
CA GLU A 254 -19.59 -16.38 -12.02
C GLU A 254 -18.36 -15.75 -11.33
N SER A 255 -17.14 -16.01 -11.80
CA SER A 255 -15.91 -15.41 -11.27
C SER A 255 -15.84 -13.91 -11.56
N ASP A 256 -15.91 -13.06 -10.53
CA ASP A 256 -15.63 -11.63 -10.64
C ASP A 256 -14.11 -11.37 -10.60
N ILE A 257 -13.53 -11.11 -11.77
CA ILE A 257 -12.10 -10.90 -11.98
C ILE A 257 -11.84 -9.43 -12.34
N PRO A 258 -10.98 -8.70 -11.59
CA PRO A 258 -10.60 -7.34 -11.96
C PRO A 258 -10.00 -7.29 -13.37
N LYS A 259 -10.42 -6.33 -14.21
CA LYS A 259 -9.96 -6.15 -15.61
C LYS A 259 -8.43 -6.31 -15.79
N LYS A 260 -7.64 -5.76 -14.86
CA LYS A 260 -6.16 -5.85 -14.86
C LYS A 260 -5.59 -7.27 -14.68
N LEU A 261 -6.38 -8.23 -14.19
CA LEU A 261 -5.99 -9.63 -13.93
C LEU A 261 -6.65 -10.62 -14.91
N GLU A 262 -7.48 -10.15 -15.84
CA GLU A 262 -8.28 -11.01 -16.73
C GLU A 262 -7.41 -11.98 -17.56
N ASN A 263 -6.31 -11.44 -18.10
CA ASN A 263 -5.35 -12.17 -18.93
C ASN A 263 -4.37 -13.06 -18.14
N GLU A 264 -4.29 -12.92 -16.81
CA GLU A 264 -3.32 -13.67 -15.98
C GLU A 264 -3.50 -15.18 -16.05
N MET A 265 -2.40 -15.91 -15.83
CA MET A 265 -2.37 -17.37 -15.81
C MET A 265 -3.15 -17.93 -14.61
N THR A 266 -4.03 -18.88 -14.90
CA THR A 266 -4.89 -19.59 -13.94
C THR A 266 -5.01 -21.05 -14.35
N LEU A 267 -5.43 -21.93 -13.44
CA LEU A 267 -5.39 -23.38 -13.67
C LEU A 267 -6.22 -23.84 -14.88
N ASP A 268 -7.31 -23.16 -15.21
CA ASP A 268 -8.14 -23.39 -16.41
C ASP A 268 -7.38 -23.23 -17.75
N LYS A 269 -6.20 -22.60 -17.74
CA LYS A 269 -5.33 -22.43 -18.91
C LYS A 269 -4.23 -23.51 -19.01
N VAL A 270 -4.11 -24.43 -18.04
CA VAL A 270 -3.13 -25.53 -18.08
C VAL A 270 -3.69 -26.70 -18.89
N PRO A 271 -2.96 -27.25 -19.89
CA PRO A 271 -3.41 -28.43 -20.63
C PRO A 271 -3.55 -29.66 -19.72
N GLU A 272 -4.68 -30.36 -19.77
CA GLU A 272 -4.96 -31.52 -18.91
C GLU A 272 -3.90 -32.64 -19.02
N ASN A 273 -3.35 -32.85 -20.21
CA ASN A 273 -2.35 -33.87 -20.51
C ASN A 273 -0.91 -33.32 -20.52
N HIS A 274 -0.59 -32.37 -19.64
CA HIS A 274 0.74 -31.77 -19.58
C HIS A 274 1.78 -32.71 -18.94
N LYS A 275 2.99 -32.80 -19.53
CA LYS A 275 4.03 -33.78 -19.13
C LYS A 275 4.66 -33.55 -17.75
N LEU A 276 4.49 -32.36 -17.17
CA LEU A 276 5.08 -31.95 -15.88
C LEU A 276 4.04 -31.40 -14.89
N LEU A 277 2.90 -30.91 -15.38
CA LEU A 277 1.94 -30.14 -14.57
C LEU A 277 0.68 -31.00 -14.41
N ASP A 278 0.52 -31.60 -13.24
CA ASP A 278 -0.66 -32.38 -12.89
C ASP A 278 -1.75 -31.43 -12.40
N VAL A 279 -2.73 -31.16 -13.26
CA VAL A 279 -3.82 -30.20 -12.99
C VAL A 279 -4.57 -30.53 -11.70
N ASN A 280 -4.78 -31.82 -11.39
CA ASN A 280 -5.53 -32.23 -10.22
C ASN A 280 -4.74 -32.00 -8.93
N LYS A 281 -3.44 -32.31 -8.92
CA LYS A 281 -2.57 -32.03 -7.76
C LYS A 281 -2.37 -30.54 -7.52
N LEU A 282 -2.30 -29.74 -8.58
CA LEU A 282 -2.24 -28.29 -8.47
C LEU A 282 -3.54 -27.73 -7.86
N GLU A 283 -4.71 -28.25 -8.29
CA GLU A 283 -6.00 -27.86 -7.71
C GLU A 283 -6.13 -28.29 -6.25
N GLU A 284 -5.69 -29.50 -5.90
CA GLU A 284 -5.64 -30.01 -4.52
C GLU A 284 -4.78 -29.10 -3.63
N GLU A 285 -3.56 -28.75 -4.06
CA GLU A 285 -2.71 -27.79 -3.34
C GLU A 285 -3.39 -26.42 -3.17
N GLY A 286 -4.06 -25.90 -4.21
CA GLY A 286 -4.83 -24.66 -4.14
C GLY A 286 -5.95 -24.72 -3.08
N ASN A 287 -6.63 -25.85 -2.96
CA ASN A 287 -7.66 -26.09 -1.95
C ASN A 287 -7.07 -26.19 -0.53
N GLU A 288 -5.97 -26.92 -0.35
CA GLU A 288 -5.29 -27.04 0.95
C GLU A 288 -4.80 -25.68 1.47
N LEU A 289 -4.28 -24.85 0.56
CA LEU A 289 -3.83 -23.48 0.85
C LEU A 289 -4.99 -22.51 1.17
N PHE A 290 -6.15 -22.67 0.54
CA PHE A 290 -7.35 -21.95 0.96
C PHE A 290 -7.78 -22.36 2.39
N VAL A 291 -7.75 -23.65 2.70
CA VAL A 291 -8.05 -24.17 4.05
C VAL A 291 -7.03 -23.70 5.09
N SER A 292 -5.76 -23.48 4.73
CA SER A 292 -4.77 -22.92 5.66
C SER A 292 -5.07 -21.45 6.01
N LEU A 293 -5.56 -20.64 5.06
CA LEU A 293 -6.06 -19.28 5.35
C LEU A 293 -7.25 -19.28 6.31
N LEU A 294 -8.21 -20.20 6.15
CA LEU A 294 -9.34 -20.35 7.07
C LEU A 294 -8.87 -20.71 8.49
N LYS A 295 -7.93 -21.66 8.62
CA LYS A 295 -7.30 -22.01 9.90
C LYS A 295 -6.55 -20.84 10.53
N PHE A 296 -5.84 -20.05 9.71
CA PHE A 296 -5.13 -18.87 10.18
C PHE A 296 -6.08 -17.79 10.72
N GLN A 297 -7.19 -17.50 10.02
CA GLN A 297 -8.24 -16.60 10.51
C GLN A 297 -8.80 -17.03 11.89
N ALA A 298 -9.02 -18.33 12.07
CA ALA A 298 -9.55 -18.90 13.30
C ALA A 298 -8.54 -19.00 14.47
N SER A 299 -7.29 -18.55 14.28
CA SER A 299 -6.27 -18.63 15.32
C SER A 299 -6.58 -17.69 16.50
N PRO A 300 -6.56 -18.18 17.76
CA PRO A 300 -6.90 -17.37 18.95
C PRO A 300 -5.85 -16.29 19.27
N HIS A 301 -4.72 -16.28 18.57
CA HIS A 301 -3.59 -15.38 18.80
C HIS A 301 -3.19 -14.59 17.54
N ILE A 302 -4.04 -14.55 16.51
CA ILE A 302 -3.84 -13.71 15.33
C ILE A 302 -3.86 -12.21 15.71
N SER A 303 -3.00 -11.41 15.06
CA SER A 303 -3.00 -9.95 15.24
C SER A 303 -4.19 -9.30 14.52
N SER A 304 -4.58 -8.10 14.94
CA SER A 304 -5.66 -7.36 14.25
C SER A 304 -5.33 -7.08 12.78
N ILE A 305 -4.05 -6.82 12.45
CA ILE A 305 -3.61 -6.54 11.09
C ILE A 305 -3.74 -7.81 10.25
N ASN A 306 -3.18 -8.92 10.71
CA ASN A 306 -3.25 -10.19 9.98
C ASN A 306 -4.67 -10.73 9.85
N LEU A 307 -5.53 -10.51 10.86
CA LEU A 307 -6.95 -10.85 10.79
C LEU A 307 -7.68 -10.04 9.71
N MET A 308 -7.47 -8.73 9.64
CA MET A 308 -8.05 -7.90 8.58
C MET A 308 -7.48 -8.25 7.19
N THR A 309 -6.19 -8.60 7.10
CA THR A 309 -5.57 -9.03 5.84
C THR A 309 -6.15 -10.36 5.35
N VAL A 310 -6.30 -11.37 6.22
CA VAL A 310 -6.88 -12.66 5.80
C VAL A 310 -8.37 -12.55 5.47
N MET A 311 -9.15 -11.73 6.18
CA MET A 311 -10.54 -11.44 5.79
C MET A 311 -10.62 -10.81 4.38
N GLY A 312 -9.79 -9.80 4.09
CA GLY A 312 -9.72 -9.22 2.74
C GLY A 312 -9.28 -10.23 1.68
N SER A 313 -8.37 -11.15 2.04
CA SER A 313 -7.83 -12.16 1.12
C SER A 313 -8.84 -13.26 0.80
N LEU A 314 -9.54 -13.77 1.82
CA LEU A 314 -10.64 -14.73 1.65
C LEU A 314 -11.78 -14.13 0.83
N THR A 315 -12.09 -12.84 1.02
CA THR A 315 -13.08 -12.12 0.19
C THR A 315 -12.65 -12.02 -1.27
N ALA A 316 -11.38 -11.66 -1.52
CA ALA A 316 -10.82 -11.60 -2.87
C ALA A 316 -10.83 -12.99 -3.56
N ILE A 317 -10.58 -14.06 -2.80
CA ILE A 317 -10.70 -15.45 -3.27
C ILE A 317 -12.16 -15.78 -3.59
N ALA A 318 -13.10 -15.58 -2.67
CA ALA A 318 -14.51 -15.94 -2.86
C ALA A 318 -15.16 -15.26 -4.09
N LYS A 319 -14.84 -13.98 -4.35
CA LYS A 319 -15.33 -13.28 -5.55
C LYS A 319 -14.74 -13.84 -6.85
N GLN A 320 -13.42 -14.07 -6.87
CA GLN A 320 -12.76 -14.62 -8.06
C GLN A 320 -12.99 -16.13 -8.24
N ARG A 321 -13.34 -16.86 -7.19
CA ARG A 321 -13.52 -18.33 -7.14
C ARG A 321 -14.78 -18.66 -6.32
N PRO A 322 -15.97 -18.56 -6.92
CA PRO A 322 -17.25 -18.70 -6.22
C PRO A 322 -17.49 -20.06 -5.54
N VAL A 323 -16.69 -21.09 -5.90
CA VAL A 323 -16.65 -22.39 -5.19
C VAL A 323 -16.35 -22.24 -3.68
N TYR A 324 -15.55 -21.25 -3.29
CA TYR A 324 -15.18 -20.99 -1.89
C TYR A 324 -16.15 -20.08 -1.14
N PHE A 325 -17.16 -19.52 -1.83
CA PHE A 325 -17.99 -18.44 -1.31
C PHE A 325 -18.75 -18.82 -0.02
N ASP A 326 -19.31 -20.03 0.01
CA ASP A 326 -19.99 -20.59 1.19
C ASP A 326 -19.05 -20.67 2.41
N GLN A 327 -17.87 -21.27 2.22
CA GLN A 327 -16.87 -21.44 3.28
C GLN A 327 -16.38 -20.09 3.84
N VAL A 328 -16.29 -19.06 3.00
CA VAL A 328 -15.92 -17.70 3.45
C VAL A 328 -17.06 -17.04 4.24
N VAL A 329 -18.31 -17.17 3.81
CA VAL A 329 -19.47 -16.67 4.58
C VAL A 329 -19.53 -17.36 5.96
N GLN A 330 -19.45 -18.69 6.02
CA GLN A 330 -19.43 -19.45 7.27
C GLN A 330 -18.25 -19.07 8.19
N ALA A 331 -17.07 -18.82 7.61
CA ALA A 331 -15.91 -18.38 8.38
C ALA A 331 -16.08 -16.97 8.96
N PHE A 332 -16.80 -16.09 8.26
CA PHE A 332 -17.14 -14.74 8.73
C PHE A 332 -18.24 -14.73 9.80
N GLU A 333 -19.25 -15.61 9.68
CA GLU A 333 -20.24 -15.86 10.75
C GLU A 333 -19.54 -16.38 12.02
N SER A 334 -18.67 -17.39 11.88
CA SER A 334 -17.91 -17.95 13.01
C SER A 334 -16.98 -16.92 13.65
N LEU A 335 -16.30 -16.08 12.85
CA LEU A 335 -15.42 -15.02 13.37
C LEU A 335 -16.19 -13.95 14.15
N HIS A 336 -17.42 -13.60 13.74
CA HIS A 336 -18.23 -12.61 14.43
C HIS A 336 -18.53 -13.00 15.88
N VAL A 337 -18.84 -14.29 16.11
CA VAL A 337 -19.13 -14.83 17.45
C VAL A 337 -17.87 -15.24 18.22
N ASN A 338 -16.79 -15.64 17.52
CA ASN A 338 -15.53 -16.13 18.10
C ASN A 338 -14.35 -15.16 17.87
N LEU A 339 -14.55 -13.85 18.11
CA LEU A 339 -13.46 -12.87 17.99
C LEU A 339 -12.30 -13.19 18.96
N PRO A 340 -11.03 -13.14 18.51
CA PRO A 340 -9.89 -13.47 19.36
C PRO A 340 -9.85 -12.63 20.65
N PRO A 341 -9.73 -13.24 21.85
CA PRO A 341 -9.80 -12.54 23.14
C PRO A 341 -8.56 -11.68 23.43
N THR A 342 -7.52 -11.81 22.61
CA THR A 342 -6.29 -11.00 22.66
C THR A 342 -6.45 -9.58 22.10
N LEU A 343 -7.56 -9.29 21.41
CA LEU A 343 -7.79 -8.00 20.75
C LEU A 343 -8.26 -6.93 21.74
N ALA A 344 -7.58 -5.78 21.71
CA ALA A 344 -8.01 -4.58 22.44
C ALA A 344 -9.35 -4.03 21.89
N LYS A 345 -10.10 -3.28 22.71
CA LYS A 345 -11.42 -2.73 22.32
C LYS A 345 -11.38 -1.92 21.01
N SER A 346 -10.33 -1.14 20.77
CA SER A 346 -10.12 -0.39 19.52
C SER A 346 -9.90 -1.33 18.33
N GLN A 347 -9.13 -2.41 18.49
CA GLN A 347 -8.89 -3.42 17.47
C GLN A 347 -10.17 -4.19 17.13
N VAL A 348 -11.00 -4.55 18.13
CA VAL A 348 -12.31 -5.18 17.93
C VAL A 348 -13.21 -4.31 17.06
N SER A 349 -13.28 -2.99 17.31
CA SER A 349 -14.04 -2.05 16.47
C SER A 349 -13.52 -2.00 15.03
N SER A 350 -12.20 -1.98 14.83
CA SER A 350 -11.59 -2.01 13.49
C SER A 350 -11.87 -3.32 12.75
N VAL A 351 -11.77 -4.46 13.43
CA VAL A 351 -12.07 -5.79 12.87
C VAL A 351 -13.54 -5.88 12.49
N ARG A 352 -14.48 -5.44 13.34
CA ARG A 352 -15.92 -5.41 13.01
C ARG A 352 -16.23 -4.49 11.83
N LYS A 353 -15.58 -3.31 11.73
CA LYS A 353 -15.71 -2.41 10.57
C LYS A 353 -15.18 -3.07 9.29
N ASN A 354 -14.05 -3.77 9.36
CA ASN A 354 -13.49 -4.47 8.21
C ASN A 354 -14.37 -5.66 7.79
N LEU A 355 -14.86 -6.46 8.74
CA LEU A 355 -15.80 -7.55 8.49
C LEU A 355 -17.07 -7.06 7.80
N LYS A 356 -17.68 -5.96 8.28
CA LYS A 356 -18.83 -5.31 7.63
C LYS A 356 -18.51 -4.91 6.18
N MET A 357 -17.32 -4.36 5.92
CA MET A 357 -16.88 -4.01 4.57
C MET A 357 -16.74 -5.25 3.67
N GLN A 358 -16.16 -6.35 4.17
CA GLN A 358 -16.06 -7.60 3.41
C GLN A 358 -17.44 -8.21 3.11
N MET A 359 -18.35 -8.23 4.10
CA MET A 359 -19.72 -8.72 3.91
C MET A 359 -20.48 -7.90 2.85
N LEU A 360 -20.31 -6.58 2.80
CA LEU A 360 -20.87 -5.74 1.75
C LEU A 360 -20.24 -6.03 0.37
N ALA A 361 -18.94 -6.29 0.32
CA ALA A 361 -18.25 -6.67 -0.92
C ALA A 361 -18.69 -8.04 -1.46
N LEU A 362 -19.01 -8.99 -0.57
CA LEU A 362 -19.63 -10.27 -0.92
C LEU A 362 -21.08 -10.10 -1.36
N LEU A 363 -21.87 -9.24 -0.69
CA LEU A 363 -23.28 -9.01 -1.05
C LEU A 363 -23.45 -8.50 -2.50
N LYS A 364 -22.52 -7.66 -2.97
CA LYS A 364 -22.51 -7.12 -4.34
C LYS A 364 -22.12 -8.15 -5.43
N HIS A 365 -21.70 -9.36 -5.06
CA HIS A 365 -21.25 -10.37 -6.00
C HIS A 365 -22.45 -11.10 -6.66
N PRO A 366 -22.44 -11.43 -7.97
CA PRO A 366 -23.56 -12.12 -8.63
C PRO A 366 -23.95 -13.48 -8.01
N TYR A 367 -23.01 -14.13 -7.30
CA TYR A 367 -23.23 -15.40 -6.59
C TYR A 367 -23.90 -15.24 -5.22
N SER A 368 -23.99 -14.02 -4.68
CA SER A 368 -24.51 -13.72 -3.34
C SER A 368 -25.98 -14.10 -3.06
N PRO A 369 -26.92 -14.17 -4.03
CA PRO A 369 -28.33 -14.47 -3.74
C PRO A 369 -28.56 -15.79 -2.99
N ARG A 370 -27.64 -16.76 -3.14
CA ARG A 370 -27.69 -18.06 -2.43
C ARG A 370 -27.44 -17.94 -0.92
N PHE A 371 -26.75 -16.88 -0.50
CA PHE A 371 -26.33 -16.62 0.88
C PHE A 371 -26.93 -15.34 1.45
N MET A 372 -27.84 -14.69 0.72
CA MET A 372 -28.37 -13.35 1.02
C MET A 372 -28.94 -13.26 2.45
N SER A 373 -29.66 -14.28 2.92
CA SER A 373 -30.19 -14.34 4.30
C SER A 373 -29.07 -14.28 5.35
N GLN A 374 -28.03 -15.10 5.22
CA GLN A 374 -26.88 -15.13 6.13
C GLN A 374 -26.12 -13.79 6.10
N ILE A 375 -25.84 -13.28 4.89
CA ILE A 375 -25.13 -12.03 4.69
C ILE A 375 -25.89 -10.85 5.30
N THR A 376 -27.20 -10.74 5.07
CA THR A 376 -28.02 -9.65 5.60
C THR A 376 -28.21 -9.74 7.11
N THR A 377 -28.34 -10.94 7.70
CA THR A 377 -28.38 -11.11 9.16
C THR A 377 -27.06 -10.64 9.79
N LEU A 378 -25.92 -11.15 9.33
CA LEU A 378 -24.60 -10.75 9.86
C LEU A 378 -24.32 -9.25 9.66
N LEU A 379 -24.74 -8.66 8.53
CA LEU A 379 -24.67 -7.21 8.33
C LEU A 379 -25.53 -6.43 9.32
N THR A 380 -26.72 -6.94 9.68
CA THR A 380 -27.60 -6.33 10.67
C THR A 380 -26.97 -6.37 12.07
N ASP A 381 -26.39 -7.51 12.47
CA ASP A 381 -25.66 -7.69 13.74
C ASP A 381 -24.39 -6.80 13.82
N LEU A 382 -23.78 -6.48 12.67
CA LEU A 382 -22.69 -5.52 12.52
C LEU A 382 -23.16 -4.06 12.41
N GLY A 383 -24.46 -3.77 12.56
CA GLY A 383 -25.02 -2.43 12.51
C GLY A 383 -25.03 -1.81 11.11
N ALA A 384 -25.35 -2.59 10.08
CA ALA A 384 -25.85 -2.04 8.81
C ALA A 384 -27.32 -1.65 8.96
N MET A 385 -27.65 -0.38 8.71
CA MET A 385 -29.05 0.05 8.59
C MET A 385 -29.59 -0.40 7.22
N GLN A 386 -30.85 -0.82 7.16
CA GLN A 386 -31.45 -1.48 5.98
C GLN A 386 -31.76 -0.53 4.79
N SER A 387 -31.10 0.62 4.70
CA SER A 387 -31.27 1.60 3.61
C SER A 387 -29.99 1.70 2.77
N GLU A 388 -29.69 0.64 2.01
CA GLU A 388 -28.94 0.69 0.75
C GLU A 388 -28.96 -0.68 0.04
N PRO A 389 -30.03 -0.97 -0.71
CA PRO A 389 -29.93 -1.72 -1.95
C PRO A 389 -30.33 -0.81 -3.11
N ASP A 390 -29.34 -0.29 -3.84
CA ASP A 390 -29.55 0.34 -5.14
C ASP A 390 -29.03 -0.62 -6.22
N PRO A 391 -29.90 -1.42 -6.86
CA PRO A 391 -29.55 -2.12 -8.10
C PRO A 391 -29.60 -1.10 -9.24
N ASP A 392 -28.61 -1.16 -10.13
CA ASP A 392 -28.41 -0.24 -11.26
C ASP A 392 -27.99 1.19 -10.86
N VAL A 393 -26.74 1.32 -10.39
CA VAL A 393 -25.95 2.55 -10.59
C VAL A 393 -24.92 2.25 -11.67
N GLU A 394 -25.23 2.68 -12.90
CA GLU A 394 -24.25 2.85 -13.97
C GLU A 394 -23.16 3.83 -13.51
N GLU A 395 -21.97 3.78 -14.12
CA GLU A 395 -20.84 4.66 -13.79
C GLU A 395 -21.13 6.14 -14.17
N GLU A 396 -21.92 6.86 -13.37
CA GLU A 396 -22.12 8.31 -13.50
C GLU A 396 -21.37 9.13 -12.42
N GLU A 397 -20.70 10.19 -12.89
CA GLU A 397 -19.86 11.08 -12.11
C GLU A 397 -20.70 11.94 -11.15
N ILE A 398 -20.34 11.97 -9.86
CA ILE A 398 -21.02 12.83 -8.87
C ILE A 398 -20.57 14.29 -9.05
N GLY A 399 -21.18 14.97 -10.01
CA GLY A 399 -21.21 16.42 -10.16
C GLY A 399 -22.58 17.02 -9.77
N ALA A 400 -22.54 18.16 -9.08
CA ALA A 400 -23.67 19.02 -8.73
C ALA A 400 -24.62 18.56 -7.60
N ALA A 401 -25.19 19.55 -6.91
CA ALA A 401 -25.97 19.41 -5.67
C ALA A 401 -27.46 19.70 -5.87
N PRO A 402 -28.37 19.19 -5.01
CA PRO A 402 -29.78 19.58 -5.00
C PRO A 402 -30.01 20.86 -4.18
N SER A 403 -31.06 21.62 -4.50
CA SER A 403 -31.46 22.78 -3.67
C SER A 403 -32.97 23.03 -3.64
N LYS A 404 -33.48 23.34 -2.43
CA LYS A 404 -34.81 23.94 -2.09
C LYS A 404 -36.03 22.99 -2.21
N GLU A 405 -37.08 23.02 -1.37
CA GLU A 405 -37.69 24.00 -0.42
C GLU A 405 -38.23 23.29 0.87
N LYS A 406 -38.66 23.88 2.01
CA LYS A 406 -38.69 25.24 2.62
C LYS A 406 -38.97 25.15 4.16
N ILE A 407 -38.28 25.97 4.99
CA ILE A 407 -38.76 26.93 6.05
C ILE A 407 -39.80 26.48 7.13
N PRO A 408 -39.70 26.85 8.45
CA PRO A 408 -38.99 28.02 9.04
C PRO A 408 -38.03 27.83 10.24
N SER A 409 -37.00 28.69 10.25
CA SER A 409 -36.29 29.37 11.37
C SER A 409 -36.25 28.80 12.80
N THR A 410 -35.04 28.59 13.34
CA THR A 410 -34.34 29.59 14.22
C THR A 410 -32.89 29.18 14.57
N ALA A 411 -32.02 30.17 14.78
CA ALA A 411 -30.66 30.08 15.37
C ALA A 411 -29.67 29.01 14.82
N GLN A 412 -28.86 29.39 13.83
CA GLN A 412 -27.66 28.63 13.45
C GLN A 412 -26.59 28.72 14.56
N LYS A 413 -26.26 27.58 15.20
CA LYS A 413 -25.01 27.43 15.94
C LYS A 413 -23.87 27.15 14.95
N GLN A 414 -22.85 28.00 14.93
CA GLN A 414 -21.63 27.81 14.14
C GLN A 414 -20.95 26.50 14.56
N THR A 415 -20.52 25.64 13.62
CA THR A 415 -19.88 24.37 13.98
C THR A 415 -18.41 24.56 14.35
N ALA A 416 -17.85 23.64 15.15
CA ALA A 416 -16.42 23.65 15.48
C ALA A 416 -15.51 23.60 14.24
N ILE A 417 -15.97 22.95 13.16
CA ILE A 417 -15.26 22.89 11.88
C ILE A 417 -15.25 24.28 11.23
N ASP A 418 -16.37 25.00 11.24
CA ASP A 418 -16.46 26.33 10.60
C ASP A 418 -15.60 27.38 11.33
N ILE A 419 -15.60 27.37 12.67
CA ILE A 419 -14.73 28.23 13.50
C ILE A 419 -13.25 27.93 13.23
N THR A 420 -12.88 26.64 13.13
CA THR A 420 -11.50 26.24 12.85
C THR A 420 -11.09 26.58 11.42
N ALA A 421 -11.99 26.42 10.44
CA ALA A 421 -11.73 26.78 9.04
C ALA A 421 -11.50 28.29 8.88
N GLU A 422 -12.27 29.12 9.58
CA GLU A 422 -12.12 30.58 9.53
C GLU A 422 -10.78 31.06 10.11
N ASP A 423 -10.28 30.44 11.19
CA ASP A 423 -8.94 30.76 11.73
C ASP A 423 -7.80 30.33 10.79
N LEU A 424 -7.98 29.23 10.04
CA LEU A 424 -6.97 28.71 9.13
C LEU A 424 -6.85 29.53 7.83
N VAL A 425 -7.94 30.12 7.32
CA VAL A 425 -7.90 30.96 6.10
C VAL A 425 -6.87 32.10 6.21
N GLY A 426 -6.77 32.75 7.37
CA GLY A 426 -5.79 33.82 7.60
C GLY A 426 -4.34 33.33 7.78
N ARG A 427 -4.14 32.03 8.04
CA ARG A 427 -2.82 31.42 8.30
C ARG A 427 -2.23 30.71 7.08
N LEU A 428 -3.04 30.34 6.10
CA LEU A 428 -2.62 29.74 4.82
C LEU A 428 -2.05 30.80 3.87
N ASN A 429 -1.00 31.50 4.33
CA ASN A 429 -0.23 32.46 3.54
C ASN A 429 1.02 31.78 2.92
N PRO A 430 1.67 32.38 1.90
CA PRO A 430 2.82 31.79 1.21
C PRO A 430 3.96 31.28 2.09
N HIS A 431 4.27 32.00 3.18
CA HIS A 431 5.40 31.71 4.05
C HIS A 431 5.11 30.48 4.93
N ASN A 432 3.99 30.52 5.65
CA ASN A 432 3.54 29.40 6.48
C ASN A 432 3.29 28.13 5.66
N VAL A 433 2.82 28.29 4.41
CA VAL A 433 2.64 27.19 3.44
C VAL A 433 3.97 26.55 3.05
N ALA A 434 5.00 27.35 2.79
CA ALA A 434 6.33 26.83 2.46
C ALA A 434 6.94 26.05 3.64
N ASP A 435 6.83 26.57 4.86
CA ASP A 435 7.35 25.90 6.05
C ASP A 435 6.62 24.57 6.33
N LEU A 436 5.29 24.55 6.19
CA LEU A 436 4.47 23.33 6.31
C LEU A 436 4.86 22.28 5.25
N VAL A 437 5.18 22.69 4.01
CA VAL A 437 5.71 21.79 2.97
C VAL A 437 7.05 21.22 3.40
N LEU A 438 8.01 22.07 3.78
CA LEU A 438 9.36 21.65 4.16
C LEU A 438 9.36 20.63 5.31
N ILE A 439 8.49 20.79 6.31
CA ILE A 439 8.33 19.83 7.40
C ILE A 439 7.65 18.54 6.90
N SER A 440 6.61 18.65 6.07
CA SER A 440 5.92 17.48 5.51
C SER A 440 6.78 16.63 4.57
N MET A 441 7.80 17.21 3.92
CA MET A 441 8.66 16.52 2.95
C MET A 441 9.38 15.29 3.52
N VAL A 442 9.65 15.26 4.84
CA VAL A 442 10.30 14.14 5.53
C VAL A 442 9.33 12.97 5.77
N MET A 443 8.01 13.22 5.71
CA MET A 443 6.94 12.27 6.02
C MET A 443 6.28 11.68 4.77
N LEU A 444 6.79 11.97 3.58
CA LEU A 444 6.23 11.48 2.32
C LEU A 444 6.78 10.09 1.96
N PRO A 445 5.96 9.22 1.35
CA PRO A 445 6.45 7.97 0.78
C PRO A 445 7.36 8.23 -0.43
N ASP A 446 8.41 7.42 -0.58
CA ASP A 446 9.37 7.44 -1.70
C ASP A 446 8.74 7.15 -3.08
N THR A 447 7.45 6.79 -3.12
CA THR A 447 6.68 6.51 -4.33
C THR A 447 5.30 7.17 -4.26
N LEU A 448 4.84 7.71 -5.39
CA LEU A 448 3.54 8.35 -5.54
C LEU A 448 2.41 7.34 -5.20
N PRO A 449 1.55 7.60 -4.20
CA PRO A 449 0.47 6.68 -3.85
C PRO A 449 -0.49 6.48 -5.02
N ALA A 450 -0.79 5.22 -5.36
CA ALA A 450 -1.64 4.89 -6.51
C ALA A 450 -3.06 5.50 -6.40
N HIS A 451 -3.59 5.63 -5.18
CA HIS A 451 -4.86 6.33 -4.95
C HIS A 451 -4.73 7.83 -5.29
N PHE A 452 -3.63 8.48 -4.90
CA PHE A 452 -3.42 9.88 -5.25
C PHE A 452 -3.29 10.05 -6.77
N GLN A 453 -2.50 9.20 -7.44
CA GLN A 453 -2.35 9.23 -8.89
C GLN A 453 -3.68 9.04 -9.64
N ALA A 454 -4.57 8.17 -9.13
CA ALA A 454 -5.88 7.91 -9.73
C ALA A 454 -6.92 9.02 -9.46
N THR A 455 -6.72 9.88 -8.46
CA THR A 455 -7.67 10.95 -8.07
C THR A 455 -7.11 12.36 -8.29
N TYR A 456 -5.90 12.49 -8.81
CA TYR A 456 -5.25 13.80 -9.02
C TYR A 456 -5.81 14.51 -10.26
N THR A 457 -6.64 15.53 -10.03
CA THR A 457 -7.08 16.46 -11.06
C THR A 457 -6.16 17.70 -11.08
N PRO A 458 -5.49 18.02 -12.21
CA PRO A 458 -4.66 19.22 -12.30
C PRO A 458 -5.47 20.51 -12.07
N ILE A 459 -4.99 21.36 -11.16
CA ILE A 459 -5.68 22.60 -10.79
C ILE A 459 -5.28 23.72 -11.75
N ALA A 460 -6.20 24.15 -12.63
CA ALA A 460 -5.92 25.13 -13.69
C ALA A 460 -5.51 26.54 -13.22
N ALA A 461 -5.84 26.91 -11.98
CA ALA A 461 -5.37 28.13 -11.32
C ALA A 461 -5.40 27.91 -9.80
N ALA A 462 -4.33 28.21 -9.08
CA ALA A 462 -4.21 27.97 -7.64
C ALA A 462 -4.10 29.27 -6.83
N GLY A 463 -4.41 29.20 -5.52
CA GLY A 463 -4.33 30.35 -4.61
C GLY A 463 -5.54 31.30 -4.65
N THR A 464 -6.64 30.93 -5.32
CA THR A 464 -7.87 31.75 -5.26
C THR A 464 -8.46 31.75 -3.85
N PRO A 465 -9.15 32.83 -3.40
CA PRO A 465 -9.78 32.87 -2.08
C PRO A 465 -10.77 31.72 -1.82
N GLY A 466 -11.45 31.23 -2.87
CA GLY A 466 -12.32 30.06 -2.79
C GLY A 466 -11.58 28.76 -2.49
N GLN A 467 -10.41 28.56 -3.11
CA GLN A 467 -9.56 27.39 -2.86
C GLN A 467 -8.89 27.44 -1.49
N ILE A 468 -8.41 28.60 -1.05
CA ILE A 468 -7.86 28.78 0.30
C ILE A 468 -8.94 28.44 1.35
N LYS A 469 -10.18 28.90 1.13
CA LYS A 469 -11.33 28.56 2.01
C LYS A 469 -11.71 27.07 1.96
N HIS A 470 -11.60 26.42 0.80
CA HIS A 470 -11.83 24.98 0.68
C HIS A 470 -10.74 24.17 1.41
N LEU A 471 -9.46 24.50 1.19
CA LEU A 471 -8.31 23.87 1.83
C LEU A 471 -8.35 24.05 3.36
N ALA A 472 -8.66 25.27 3.83
CA ALA A 472 -8.87 25.56 5.25
C ALA A 472 -9.99 24.70 5.86
N ARG A 473 -11.07 24.40 5.11
CA ARG A 473 -12.16 23.53 5.58
C ARG A 473 -11.77 22.05 5.61
N LEU A 474 -10.99 21.58 4.64
CA LEU A 474 -10.43 20.22 4.67
C LEU A 474 -9.51 20.05 5.89
N LEU A 475 -8.55 20.97 6.08
CA LEU A 475 -7.67 21.00 7.25
C LEU A 475 -8.44 21.09 8.57
N ALA A 476 -9.43 21.99 8.66
CA ALA A 476 -10.26 22.14 9.85
C ALA A 476 -11.04 20.86 10.20
N THR A 477 -11.53 20.14 9.18
CA THR A 477 -12.24 18.87 9.38
C THR A 477 -11.30 17.84 10.02
N GLN A 478 -10.08 17.72 9.52
CA GLN A 478 -9.11 16.73 10.01
C GLN A 478 -8.54 17.09 11.38
N LEU A 479 -8.21 18.37 11.61
CA LEU A 479 -7.83 18.87 12.93
C LEU A 479 -8.96 18.62 13.95
N THR A 480 -10.23 18.90 13.58
CA THR A 480 -11.38 18.64 14.45
C THR A 480 -11.56 17.14 14.73
N MET A 481 -11.36 16.27 13.73
CA MET A 481 -11.38 14.81 13.91
C MET A 481 -10.24 14.32 14.82
N ALA A 482 -9.09 15.00 14.81
CA ALA A 482 -7.94 14.75 15.67
C ALA A 482 -8.06 15.37 17.08
N GLY A 483 -9.18 16.01 17.42
CA GLY A 483 -9.35 16.69 18.71
C GLY A 483 -8.65 18.05 18.83
N MET A 484 -8.13 18.58 17.72
CA MET A 484 -7.35 19.82 17.63
C MET A 484 -8.11 20.95 16.92
N GLY A 485 -7.58 22.18 17.03
CA GLY A 485 -8.12 23.36 16.37
C GLY A 485 -8.97 24.26 17.26
N LYS A 486 -9.10 25.51 16.82
CA LYS A 486 -9.69 26.60 17.62
C LYS A 486 -11.16 26.37 17.96
N GLY A 487 -11.95 25.85 17.01
CA GLY A 487 -13.36 25.57 17.22
C GLY A 487 -13.65 24.50 18.29
N ILE A 488 -12.73 23.58 18.55
CA ILE A 488 -12.87 22.66 19.70
C ILE A 488 -12.64 23.39 21.02
N SER A 489 -11.61 24.25 21.09
CA SER A 489 -11.33 25.06 22.29
C SER A 489 -12.44 26.07 22.62
N ASP A 490 -13.12 26.59 21.60
CA ASP A 490 -14.17 27.59 21.77
C ASP A 490 -15.55 26.93 22.03
N VAL A 491 -15.86 25.79 21.41
CA VAL A 491 -17.09 25.01 21.70
C VAL A 491 -17.03 24.33 23.08
N GLN A 492 -15.84 24.07 23.64
CA GLN A 492 -15.67 23.63 25.03
C GLN A 492 -15.75 24.77 26.08
N ARG A 493 -15.90 26.03 25.63
CA ARG A 493 -16.01 27.22 26.49
C ARG A 493 -17.39 27.88 26.49
N MET A 494 -18.33 27.33 25.71
CA MET A 494 -19.76 27.70 25.69
C MET A 494 -20.61 26.67 26.43
#